data_AF-A0A850ENY2-F1
#
_entry.id   AF-A0A850ENY2-F1
#
_cell.length_a   1.000
_cell.length_b   1.000
_cell.length_c   1.000
_cell.angle_alpha   90.00
_cell.angle_beta   90.00
_cell.angle_gamma   90.00
#
_symmetry.space_group_name_H-M   'P 1'
#
loop_
_entity.id
_entity.type
_entity.pdbx_description
1 polymer ?
#
loop_
_entity_poly.entity_id
_entity_poly.type
_entity_poly.pdbx_seq_one_letter_code
_entity_poly.pdbx_strand_id
1 'polypeptide(L)' 'MSALLVIGVIIAVVGPLAWSFVAVGKRISAEEKKAGRDLTNEINPFTGGK' A
#
# COMPACT_ATOMS: atom_id res chain seq x y z
N MET A 1 26.53 -2.47 -15.79
CA MET A 1 25.14 -1.97 -15.87
C MET A 1 25.15 -0.50 -15.51
N SER A 2 24.62 0.40 -16.35
CA SER A 2 24.65 1.85 -16.06
C SER A 2 23.82 2.19 -14.83
N ALA A 3 24.27 3.14 -14.00
CA ALA A 3 23.56 3.56 -12.78
C ALA A 3 22.12 4.05 -13.06
N LEU A 4 21.90 4.69 -14.21
CA LEU A 4 20.57 5.12 -14.65
C LEU A 4 19.62 3.95 -14.89
N LEU A 5 20.14 2.82 -15.38
CA LEU A 5 19.37 1.60 -15.60
C LEU A 5 18.92 0.98 -14.26
N VAL A 6 19.81 0.97 -13.26
CA VAL A 6 19.51 0.48 -11.92
C VAL A 6 18.43 1.35 -11.25
N ILE A 7 18.56 2.67 -11.33
CA ILE A 7 17.57 3.61 -10.79
C ILE A 7 16.21 3.43 -11.50
N GLY A 8 16.22 3.30 -12.83
CA GLY A 8 15.02 3.05 -13.61
C GLY A 8 14.28 1.77 -13.19
N VAL A 9 15.02 0.69 -12.95
CA VAL A 9 14.46 -0.59 -12.45
C VAL A 9 13.88 -0.43 -11.05
N ILE A 10 14.58 0.26 -10.15
CA ILE A 10 14.09 0.51 -8.78
C ILE A 10 12.78 1.29 -8.83
N ILE A 11 12.69 2.37 -9.61
CA ILE A 11 11.46 3.16 -9.71
C ILE A 11 10.34 2.33 -10.31
N ALA A 12 10.62 1.55 -11.36
CA ALA A 12 9.61 0.72 -12.02
C ALA A 12 9.05 -0.39 -11.12
N VAL A 13 9.83 -0.90 -10.17
CA VAL A 13 9.38 -1.96 -9.24
C VAL A 13 8.81 -1.35 -7.96
N VAL A 14 9.55 -0.44 -7.32
CA VAL A 14 9.18 0.14 -6.01
C VAL A 14 8.04 1.14 -6.14
N GLY A 15 7.95 1.89 -7.23
CA GLY A 15 6.89 2.88 -7.45
C GLY A 15 5.48 2.28 -7.38
N PRO A 16 5.17 1.26 -8.21
CA PRO A 16 3.86 0.59 -8.17
C PRO A 16 3.57 -0.08 -6.82
N LEU A 17 4.57 -0.71 -6.19
CA LEU A 17 4.41 -1.33 -4.88
C LEU A 17 4.08 -0.29 -3.80
N ALA A 18 4.83 0.81 -3.74
CA ALA A 18 4.59 1.90 -2.80
C ALA A 18 3.19 2.50 -3.00
N TRP A 19 2.78 2.72 -4.25
CA TRP A 19 1.44 3.23 -4.57
C TRP A 19 0.34 2.26 -4.11
N SER A 20 0.53 0.95 -4.34
CA SER A 20 -0.39 -0.09 -3.91
C SER A 20 -0.58 -0.08 -2.38
N PHE A 21 0.51 -0.08 -1.62
CA PHE A 21 0.44 -0.02 -0.15
C PHE A 21 -0.25 1.25 0.36
N VAL A 22 0.03 2.41 -0.24
CA VAL A 22 -0.63 3.67 0.13
C VAL A 22 -2.13 3.60 -0.18
N ALA A 23 -2.52 3.07 -1.34
CA ALA A 23 -3.92 2.94 -1.71
C ALA A 23 -4.69 2.00 -0.77
N VAL A 24 -4.08 0.87 -0.39
CA VAL A 24 -4.64 -0.06 0.59
C VAL A 24 -4.76 0.61 1.96
N GLY A 25 -3.71 1.26 2.46
CA GLY A 25 -3.74 1.95 3.75
C GLY A 25 -4.83 3.04 3.82
N LYS A 26 -5.05 3.79 2.73
CA LYS A 26 -6.15 4.77 2.64
C LYS A 26 -7.52 4.12 2.77
N ARG A 27 -7.73 2.95 2.15
CA ARG A 27 -9.00 2.19 2.26
C ARG A 27 -9.22 1.70 3.69
N ILE A 28 -8.19 1.10 4.31
CA ILE A 28 -8.24 0.61 5.69
C ILE A 28 -8.60 1.76 6.65
N SER A 29 -7.91 2.90 6.53
CA SER A 29 -8.19 4.07 7.38
C SER A 29 -9.63 4.60 7.21
N ALA A 30 -10.18 4.55 5.98
CA ALA A 30 -11.57 4.93 5.75
C ALA A 30 -12.56 3.95 6.38
N GLU A 31 -12.27 2.65 6.35
CA GLU A 31 -13.08 1.60 6.96
C GLU A 31 -13.06 1.69 8.50
N GLU A 32 -11.88 1.88 9.11
CA GLU A 32 -11.74 2.09 10.55
C GLU A 32 -12.47 3.34 11.02
N LYS A 33 -12.36 4.44 10.25
CA LYS A 33 -13.11 5.67 10.52
C LYS A 33 -14.62 5.45 10.47
N LYS A 34 -15.11 4.62 9.54
CA LYS A 34 -16.52 4.26 9.42
C LYS A 34 -16.98 3.33 10.55
N ALA A 35 -16.14 2.39 10.97
CA ALA A 35 -16.41 1.47 12.06
C ALA A 35 -16.29 2.13 13.44
N GLY A 36 -15.57 3.25 13.53
CA GLY A 36 -15.30 3.94 14.79
C GLY A 36 -14.34 3.20 15.73
N ARG A 37 -13.58 2.23 15.20
CA ARG A 37 -12.62 1.42 15.95
C ARG A 37 -11.48 0.92 15.05
N ASP A 38 -10.38 0.55 15.67
CA ASP A 38 -9.25 -0.11 15.00
C ASP A 38 -9.67 -1.49 14.47
N LEU A 39 -9.28 -1.78 13.23
CA LEU A 39 -9.57 -3.04 12.53
C LEU A 39 -8.28 -3.76 12.13
N THR A 40 -7.10 -3.32 12.61
CA THR A 40 -5.78 -3.87 12.24
C THR A 40 -5.70 -5.41 12.28
N ASN A 41 -6.40 -6.06 13.23
CA ASN A 41 -6.40 -7.53 13.37
C ASN A 41 -7.56 -8.24 12.64
N GLU A 42 -8.47 -7.50 12.03
CA GLU A 42 -9.67 -8.00 11.34
C GLU A 42 -9.63 -7.71 9.85
N ILE A 43 -8.79 -6.75 9.43
CA ILE A 43 -8.52 -6.37 8.05
C ILE A 43 -7.25 -7.03 7.54
N ASN A 44 -7.28 -7.49 6.29
CA ASN A 44 -6.07 -7.99 5.65
C ASN A 44 -5.21 -6.81 5.15
N PRO A 45 -3.97 -6.64 5.63
CA PRO A 45 -3.13 -5.51 5.25
C PRO A 45 -2.66 -5.53 3.79
N PHE A 46 -2.77 -6.67 3.11
CA PHE A 46 -2.39 -6.83 1.70
C PHE A 46 -3.55 -6.60 0.74
N THR A 47 -4.79 -6.77 1.20
CA THR A 47 -5.98 -6.68 0.34
C THR A 47 -7.00 -5.64 0.79
N GLY A 48 -6.84 -5.07 1.99
CA GLY A 48 -7.83 -4.24 2.68
C GLY A 48 -8.93 -5.07 3.34
N GLY A 49 -9.99 -4.40 3.81
CA GLY A 49 -11.22 -5.07 4.21
C GLY A 49 -12.14 -5.38 3.02
N LYS A 50 -13.12 -6.24 3.29
CA LYS A 50 -14.11 -6.73 2.32
C LYS A 50 -15.22 -5.72 2.10
#